data_AF-A0A524PLL1-F1
#
_entry.id   AF-A0A524PLL1-F1
#
_cell.length_a   1.000
_cell.length_b   1.000
_cell.length_c   1.000
_cell.angle_alpha   90.00
_cell.angle_beta   90.00
_cell.angle_gamma   90.00
#
_symmetry.space_group_name_H-M   'P 1'
#
loop_
_entity.id
_entity.type
_entity.pdbx_description
1 polymer ?
#
loop_
_entity_poly.entity_id
_entity_poly.type
_entity_poly.pdbx_seq_one_letter_code
_entity_poly.pdbx_strand_id
1 'polypeptide(L)' 'MPRSTLRASELATFAFCQRAWHYARTGTPHENPEQLQTGAAWHEQLERQSRRSILLSRSGIVLIVSGLALAYLGYILN' A
#
# COMPACT_ATOMS: atom_id res chain seq x y z
N MET A 1 20.23 -23.32 0.87
CA MET A 1 20.13 -21.90 1.29
C MET A 1 18.72 -21.42 0.96
N PRO A 2 17.91 -20.96 1.93
CA PRO A 2 16.60 -20.40 1.60
C PRO A 2 16.83 -19.18 0.69
N ARG A 3 16.09 -19.07 -0.41
CA ARG A 3 16.14 -17.89 -1.27
C ARG A 3 15.73 -16.69 -0.43
N SER A 4 16.66 -15.77 -0.15
CA SER A 4 16.32 -14.53 0.53
C SER A 4 15.44 -13.72 -0.41
N THR A 5 14.19 -13.48 0.00
CA THR A 5 13.28 -12.61 -0.74
C THR A 5 13.91 -11.22 -0.83
N LEU A 6 14.26 -10.80 -2.05
CA LEU A 6 14.76 -9.45 -2.30
C LEU A 6 13.60 -8.46 -2.30
N ARG A 7 13.68 -7.41 -1.48
CA ARG A 7 12.71 -6.32 -1.51
C ARG A 7 12.93 -5.42 -2.72
N ALA A 8 11.85 -4.82 -3.24
CA ALA A 8 11.96 -3.83 -4.32
C ALA A 8 12.85 -2.63 -3.91
N SER A 9 12.80 -2.22 -2.65
CA SER A 9 13.67 -1.17 -2.12
C SER A 9 15.15 -1.57 -2.12
N GLU A 10 15.47 -2.84 -1.84
CA GLU A 10 16.85 -3.34 -1.96
C GLU A 10 17.36 -3.30 -3.40
N LEU A 11 16.51 -3.64 -4.37
CA LEU A 11 16.87 -3.56 -5.79
C LEU A 11 17.14 -2.11 -6.21
N ALA A 12 16.29 -1.17 -5.76
CA ALA A 12 16.49 0.25 -6.01
C ALA A 12 17.80 0.77 -5.37
N THR A 13 18.09 0.38 -4.13
CA THR A 13 19.36 0.74 -3.46
C THR A 13 20.56 0.15 -4.20
N PHE A 14 20.49 -1.11 -4.67
CA PHE A 14 21.57 -1.73 -5.44
C PHE A 14 21.81 -1.01 -6.76
N ALA A 15 20.74 -0.68 -7.50
CA ALA A 15 20.81 0.04 -8.76
C ALA A 15 21.37 1.46 -8.60
N PHE A 16 21.06 2.13 -7.48
CA PHE A 16 21.62 3.43 -7.14
C PHE A 16 23.10 3.33 -6.70
N CYS A 17 23.39 2.47 -5.72
CA CYS A 17 24.74 2.26 -5.19
C CYS A 17 24.89 0.89 -4.52
N GLN A 18 25.67 0.02 -5.16
CA GLN A 18 25.94 -1.33 -4.66
C GLN A 18 26.62 -1.35 -3.28
N ARG A 19 27.49 -0.36 -3.00
CA ARG A 19 28.14 -0.22 -1.69
C ARG A 19 27.14 0.12 -0.59
N ALA A 20 26.22 1.05 -0.86
CA ALA A 20 25.15 1.40 0.07
C ALA A 20 24.23 0.20 0.34
N TRP A 21 23.93 -0.59 -0.69
CA TRP A 21 23.17 -1.83 -0.54
C TRP A 21 23.91 -2.87 0.33
N HIS A 22 25.22 -3.03 0.15
CA HIS A 22 26.03 -3.90 0.99
C HIS A 22 25.99 -3.45 2.47
N TYR A 23 26.19 -2.16 2.74
CA TYR A 23 26.11 -1.58 4.08
C TYR A 23 24.74 -1.79 4.74
N ALA A 24 23.65 -1.60 3.98
CA ALA A 24 22.30 -1.89 4.46
C ALA A 24 22.11 -3.37 4.83
N ARG A 25 22.77 -4.30 4.11
CA ARG A 25 22.72 -5.73 4.41
C ARG A 25 23.59 -6.16 5.58
N THR A 26 24.67 -5.43 5.87
CA THR A 26 25.53 -5.67 7.04
C THR A 26 25.01 -5.00 8.31
N GLY A 27 23.87 -4.30 8.25
CA GLY A 27 23.27 -3.62 9.39
C GLY A 27 23.94 -2.28 9.74
N THR A 28 24.70 -1.70 8.81
CA THR A 28 25.30 -0.38 9.01
C THR A 28 24.18 0.66 9.13
N PRO A 29 24.20 1.51 10.17
CA PRO A 29 23.17 2.52 10.36
C PRO A 29 23.17 3.53 9.21
N HIS A 30 21.97 4.00 8.85
CA HIS A 30 21.82 5.05 7.84
C HIS A 30 22.35 6.36 8.39
N GLU A 31 23.00 7.15 7.53
CA GLU A 31 23.57 8.46 7.91
C GLU A 31 22.49 9.45 8.37
N ASN A 32 21.33 9.40 7.72
CA ASN A 32 20.16 10.20 8.11
C ASN A 32 18.95 9.29 8.42
N PRO A 33 18.82 8.78 9.65
CA PRO A 33 17.72 7.89 10.03
C PRO A 33 16.40 8.64 10.19
N GLU A 34 16.43 9.95 10.41
CA GLU A 34 15.22 10.78 10.53
C GLU A 34 14.50 10.86 9.19
N GLN A 35 15.22 11.19 8.11
CA GLN A 35 14.64 11.30 6.77
C GLN A 35 13.99 9.98 6.29
N LEU A 36 14.59 8.83 6.64
CA LEU A 36 13.98 7.52 6.38
C LEU A 36 12.66 7.32 7.14
N GLN A 37 12.62 7.71 8.42
CA GLN A 37 11.42 7.60 9.25
C GLN A 37 10.31 8.54 8.76
N THR A 38 10.67 9.76 8.35
CA THR A 38 9.71 10.71 7.76
C THR A 38 9.07 10.14 6.50
N GLY A 39 9.87 9.53 5.61
CA GLY A 39 9.36 8.86 4.42
C GLY A 39 8.42 7.70 4.75
N ALA A 40 8.78 6.86 5.73
CA ALA A 40 7.95 5.76 6.18
C ALA A 40 6.61 6.24 6.77
N ALA A 41 6.64 7.25 7.63
CA ALA A 41 5.44 7.84 8.23
C ALA A 41 4.49 8.41 7.18
N TRP A 42 5.05 9.06 6.15
CA TRP A 42 4.26 9.56 5.02
C TRP A 42 3.55 8.43 4.26
N HIS A 43 4.26 7.33 3.97
CA HIS A 43 3.66 6.15 3.33
C HIS A 43 2.53 5.54 4.17
N GLU A 44 2.70 5.43 5.48
CA GLU A 44 1.64 4.93 6.36
C GLU A 44 0.41 5.85 6.36
N GLN A 45 0.61 7.16 6.38
CA GLN A 45 -0.49 8.12 6.35
C GLN A 45 -1.30 8.01 5.05
N LEU A 46 -0.62 7.93 3.91
CA LEU A 46 -1.26 7.74 2.61
C LEU A 46 -2.00 6.40 2.53
N GLU A 47 -1.43 5.33 3.07
CA GLU A 47 -2.08 4.02 3.12
C GLU A 47 -3.40 4.08 3.90
N ARG A 48 -3.40 4.73 5.07
CA ARG A 48 -4.61 4.90 5.90
C ARG A 48 -5.70 5.68 5.15
N GLN A 49 -5.32 6.74 4.42
CA GLN A 49 -6.28 7.51 3.61
C GLN A 49 -6.82 6.69 2.43
N SER A 50 -5.95 5.97 1.72
CA SER A 50 -6.33 5.10 0.61
C SER A 50 -7.30 4.00 1.05
N ARG A 51 -7.05 3.35 2.19
CA ARG A 51 -7.94 2.33 2.77
C ARG A 51 -9.35 2.87 3.04
N ARG A 52 -9.46 4.08 3.60
CA ARG A 52 -10.76 4.73 3.84
C ARG A 52 -11.50 5.02 2.53
N SER A 53 -10.78 5.52 1.52
CA SER A 53 -11.35 5.78 0.19
C SER A 53 -11.90 4.48 -0.44
N ILE A 54 -11.10 3.41 -0.44
CA ILE A 54 -11.50 2.10 -0.95
C ILE A 54 -12.74 1.58 -0.23
N LEU A 55 -12.80 1.67 1.10
CA LEU A 55 -13.96 1.23 1.87
C LEU A 55 -15.22 2.01 1.49
N LEU A 56 -15.12 3.33 1.39
CA LEU A 56 -16.24 4.19 1.05
C LEU A 56 -16.75 3.94 -0.38
N SER A 57 -15.84 3.79 -1.34
CA SER A 57 -16.18 3.44 -2.71
C SER A 57 -16.87 2.07 -2.80
N ARG A 58 -16.36 1.06 -2.08
CA ARG A 58 -16.96 -0.27 -2.05
C ARG A 58 -18.36 -0.25 -1.41
N SER A 59 -18.54 0.47 -0.31
CA SER A 59 -19.87 0.61 0.30
C SER A 59 -20.85 1.32 -0.62
N GLY A 60 -20.40 2.36 -1.34
CA GLY A 60 -21.24 3.06 -2.32
C GLY A 60 -21.72 2.15 -3.44
N ILE A 61 -20.82 1.33 -4.00
CA ILE A 61 -21.18 0.35 -5.04
C ILE A 61 -22.19 -0.67 -4.52
N VAL A 62 -21.99 -1.21 -3.31
CA VAL A 62 -22.92 -2.17 -2.69
C VAL A 62 -24.30 -1.55 -2.51
N LEU A 63 -24.39 -0.31 -2.03
CA LEU A 63 -25.65 0.40 -1.86
C LEU A 63 -26.37 0.62 -3.19
N ILE A 64 -25.65 1.05 -4.23
CA ILE A 64 -26.22 1.27 -5.57
C ILE A 64 -26.78 -0.04 -6.13
N VAL A 65 -25.99 -1.12 -6.11
CA VAL A 65 -26.42 -2.43 -6.62
C VAL A 65 -27.64 -2.94 -5.85
N SER A 66 -27.65 -2.76 -4.53
CA SER A 66 -28.79 -3.17 -3.68
C SER A 66 -30.05 -2.37 -4.02
N GLY A 67 -29.94 -1.05 -4.20
CA GLY A 67 -31.05 -0.19 -4.59
C GLY A 67 -31.62 -0.57 -5.96
N LEU A 68 -30.77 -0.84 -6.95
CA LEU A 68 -31.18 -1.31 -8.27
C LEU A 68 -31.90 -2.66 -8.20
N ALA A 69 -31.39 -3.61 -7.42
CA ALA A 69 -32.01 -4.91 -7.23
C ALA A 69 -33.42 -4.80 -6.60
N LEU A 70 -33.57 -3.96 -5.57
CA LEU A 70 -34.86 -3.71 -4.93
C LEU A 70 -35.85 -3.02 -5.88
N ALA A 71 -35.40 -2.02 -6.64
CA ALA A 71 -36.23 -1.34 -7.63
C ALA A 71 -36.71 -2.31 -8.73
N TYR A 72 -35.82 -3.18 -9.22
CA TYR A 72 -36.14 -4.21 -10.20
C TYR A 72 -37.15 -5.24 -9.66
N LEU A 73 -36.96 -5.72 -8.43
CA LEU A 73 -37.91 -6.62 -7.77
C LEU A 73 -39.27 -5.96 -7.59
N GLY A 74 -39.31 -4.70 -7.15
CA GLY A 74 -40.55 -3.93 -7.02
C GLY A 74 -41.28 -3.77 -8.37
N TYR A 75 -40.54 -3.56 -9.46
CA TYR A 75 -41.09 -3.50 -10.81
C TYR A 75 -41.69 -4.83 -11.27
N ILE A 76 -41.10 -5.97 -10.89
CA ILE A 76 -41.65 -7.30 -11.26
C ILE A 76 -42.91 -7.63 -10.46
N LEU A 77 -42.98 -7.22 -9.20
CA LEU A 77 -44.04 -7.60 -8.27
C LEU A 77 -45.29 -6.70 -8.35
N ASN A 78 -45.23 -5.58 -9.07
CA ASN A 78 -46.30 -4.59 -9.21
C ASN A 78 -46.81 -4.49 -10.64
#